data_AF-A0A2C9LSQ7-F1
#
_entry.id   AF-A0A2C9LSQ7-F1
#
_cell.length_a   1.000
_cell.length_b   1.000
_cell.length_c   1.000
_cell.angle_alpha   90.00
_cell.angle_beta   90.00
_cell.angle_gamma   90.00
#
_symmetry.space_group_name_H-M   'P 1'
#
loop_
_entity.id
_entity.type
_entity.pdbx_description
1 polymer ?
#
loop_
_entity_poly.entity_id
_entity_poly.type
_entity_poly.pdbx_seq_one_letter_code
_entity_poly.pdbx_strand_id
1 'polypeptide(L)'
;MPVEVVYDDHGDGMTLCRYHGDRFGASDFVEESLVSMRDVELREDDVMLCSYSKSGCHWMWEILRLLQAGTTDLEVVDKESCMMEYNTVEQIDALPSPRVLNNHMHWDMQPRDLVDKKIKTVFFYRNPKDVAVSFFNHHRKFKDYDYKGTFNNYLQRLVQGKVDNGSPFRYLREWEDAILRHPELPIFVGCYEDMKE
;
A
#
# COMPACT_ATOMS: atom_id res chain seq x y z
N MET A 1 17.93 4.01 -5.12
CA MET A 1 17.15 5.25 -4.84
C MET A 1 17.83 6.06 -3.75
N PRO A 2 17.78 7.40 -3.79
CA PRO A 2 18.37 8.24 -2.75
C PRO A 2 17.63 8.04 -1.41
N VAL A 3 18.37 7.65 -0.38
CA VAL A 3 17.91 7.58 1.01
C VAL A 3 18.09 8.95 1.66
N GLU A 4 17.08 9.43 2.36
CA GLU A 4 17.10 10.68 3.13
C GLU A 4 16.60 10.45 4.57
N VAL A 5 17.08 11.28 5.50
CA VAL A 5 16.48 11.39 6.83
C VAL A 5 15.53 12.57 6.83
N VAL A 6 14.24 12.29 7.02
CA VAL A 6 13.17 13.29 7.05
C VAL A 6 12.91 13.71 8.50
N TYR A 7 13.24 14.95 8.81
CA TYR A 7 13.02 15.53 10.13
C TYR A 7 11.64 16.17 10.24
N ASP A 8 10.98 15.96 11.37
CA ASP A 8 9.80 16.73 11.76
C ASP A 8 10.18 18.03 12.50
N ASP A 9 9.17 18.80 12.87
CA ASP A 9 9.34 20.12 13.50
C ASP A 9 9.90 20.02 14.93
N HIS A 10 9.99 18.81 15.49
CA HIS A 10 10.55 18.51 16.80
C HIS A 10 11.98 17.95 16.72
N GLY A 11 12.53 17.80 15.51
CA GLY A 11 13.88 17.28 15.27
C GLY A 11 13.98 15.75 15.33
N ASP A 12 12.87 15.03 15.42
CA ASP A 12 12.89 13.58 15.29
C ASP A 12 13.09 13.21 13.81
N GLY A 13 13.97 12.25 13.49
CA GLY A 13 14.23 11.80 12.12
C GLY A 13 13.40 10.58 11.70
N MET A 14 13.29 10.33 10.40
CA MET A 14 12.87 9.05 9.80
C MET A 14 13.70 8.76 8.56
N THR A 15 14.28 7.58 8.46
CA THR A 15 14.99 7.14 7.26
C THR A 15 13.98 6.68 6.21
N LEU A 16 13.99 7.31 5.03
CA LEU A 16 13.08 7.04 3.92
C LEU A 16 13.82 7.09 2.58
N CYS A 17 13.29 6.42 1.57
CA CYS A 17 13.70 6.57 0.17
C CYS A 17 12.84 7.60 -0.55
N ARG A 18 13.42 8.36 -1.47
CA ARG A 18 12.67 9.31 -2.32
C ARG A 18 12.61 8.83 -3.77
N TYR A 19 11.41 8.81 -4.33
CA TYR A 19 11.16 8.50 -5.74
C TYR A 19 10.00 9.36 -6.27
N HIS A 20 10.19 10.01 -7.42
CA HIS A 20 9.18 10.88 -8.08
C HIS A 20 8.53 11.96 -7.17
N GLY A 21 9.27 12.45 -6.17
CA GLY A 21 8.77 13.45 -5.21
C GLY A 21 8.06 12.86 -3.99
N ASP A 22 7.68 11.59 -4.05
CA ASP A 22 7.11 10.80 -2.96
C ASP A 22 8.18 10.06 -2.15
N ARG A 23 7.76 9.54 -1.00
CA ARG A 23 8.62 8.89 -0.01
C ARG A 23 8.15 7.46 0.25
N PHE A 24 9.11 6.56 0.39
CA PHE A 24 8.91 5.12 0.55
C PHE A 24 9.80 4.58 1.69
N GLY A 25 9.50 3.38 2.17
CA GLY A 25 10.36 2.67 3.13
C GLY A 25 11.76 2.44 2.55
N ALA A 26 12.81 2.61 3.36
CA ALA A 26 14.18 2.57 2.87
C ALA A 26 14.69 1.15 2.56
N SER A 27 14.24 0.16 3.33
CA SER A 27 14.62 -1.26 3.29
C SER A 27 13.69 -2.15 2.48
N ASP A 28 12.46 -1.66 2.29
CA ASP A 28 11.31 -2.50 2.02
C ASP A 28 11.01 -2.62 0.52
N PHE A 29 11.57 -1.71 -0.29
CA PHE A 29 11.23 -1.56 -1.70
C PHE A 29 12.35 -2.06 -2.60
N VAL A 30 11.95 -2.76 -3.66
CA VAL A 30 12.82 -3.02 -4.81
C VAL A 30 12.74 -1.79 -5.71
N GLU A 31 13.87 -1.10 -5.93
CA GLU A 31 13.93 0.10 -6.76
C GLU A 31 13.38 -0.13 -8.17
N GLU A 32 13.70 -1.28 -8.76
CA GLU A 32 13.15 -1.72 -10.04
C GLU A 32 11.62 -1.75 -10.03
N SER A 33 11.00 -2.27 -8.96
CA SER A 33 9.55 -2.38 -8.84
C SER A 33 8.87 -1.02 -8.80
N LEU A 34 9.44 -0.05 -8.10
CA LEU A 34 8.91 1.32 -8.10
C LEU A 34 9.01 1.97 -9.48
N VAL A 35 10.12 1.75 -10.20
CA VAL A 35 10.34 2.29 -11.53
C VAL A 35 9.40 1.68 -12.57
N SER A 36 9.22 0.36 -12.49
CA SER A 36 8.42 -0.42 -13.44
C SER A 36 6.95 -0.53 -13.05
N MET A 37 6.53 0.00 -11.89
CA MET A 37 5.19 -0.22 -11.33
C MET A 37 4.07 0.03 -12.32
N ARG A 38 4.20 1.09 -13.10
CA ARG A 38 3.21 1.48 -14.10
C ARG A 38 3.16 0.57 -15.32
N ASP A 39 4.24 -0.13 -15.59
CA ASP A 39 4.46 -0.98 -16.77
C ASP A 39 4.31 -2.48 -16.45
N VAL A 40 4.02 -2.85 -15.18
CA VAL A 40 3.73 -4.25 -14.82
C VAL A 40 2.48 -4.74 -15.55
N GLU A 41 2.59 -5.87 -16.24
CA GLU A 41 1.48 -6.49 -16.95
C GLU A 41 0.54 -7.20 -15.96
N LEU A 42 -0.72 -6.76 -15.96
CA LEU A 42 -1.79 -7.43 -15.24
C LEU A 42 -2.53 -8.41 -16.14
N ARG A 43 -2.98 -9.52 -15.56
CA ARG A 43 -3.78 -10.55 -16.21
C ARG A 43 -5.26 -10.26 -15.95
N GLU A 44 -6.14 -10.62 -16.88
CA GLU A 44 -7.58 -10.34 -16.77
C GLU A 44 -8.24 -11.01 -15.54
N ASP A 45 -7.62 -12.07 -15.01
CA ASP A 45 -8.08 -12.80 -13.83
C ASP A 45 -7.45 -12.34 -12.51
N ASP A 46 -6.61 -11.29 -12.54
CA ASP A 46 -6.03 -10.70 -11.34
C ASP A 46 -7.08 -9.95 -10.50
N VAL A 47 -6.81 -9.90 -9.19
CA VAL A 47 -7.47 -9.01 -8.25
C VAL A 47 -6.41 -8.12 -7.60
N MET A 48 -6.62 -6.80 -7.65
CA MET A 48 -5.72 -5.81 -7.04
C MET A 48 -6.28 -5.30 -5.72
N LEU A 49 -5.54 -5.45 -4.62
CA LEU A 49 -5.84 -4.81 -3.34
C LEU A 49 -5.00 -3.53 -3.17
N CYS A 50 -5.67 -2.39 -3.20
CA CYS A 50 -5.06 -1.09 -2.96
C CYS A 50 -5.50 -0.55 -1.61
N SER A 51 -4.55 -0.16 -0.76
CA SER A 51 -4.86 0.38 0.56
C SER A 51 -3.73 1.25 1.07
N TYR A 52 -4.01 2.21 1.96
CA TYR A 52 -2.95 2.90 2.67
C TYR A 52 -2.32 1.96 3.71
N SER A 53 -1.02 2.08 3.94
CA SER A 53 -0.31 1.33 4.98
C SER A 53 -1.09 1.33 6.31
N LYS A 54 -1.21 0.14 6.91
CA LYS A 54 -1.90 -0.09 8.20
C LYS A 54 -3.43 0.06 8.19
N SER A 55 -4.05 0.05 7.01
CA SER A 55 -5.52 0.04 6.87
C SER A 55 -6.15 -1.36 6.93
N GLY A 56 -5.37 -2.41 7.21
CA GLY A 56 -5.86 -3.79 7.27
C GLY A 56 -5.58 -4.63 6.02
N CYS A 57 -4.60 -4.24 5.20
CA CYS A 57 -4.21 -4.92 3.98
C CYS A 57 -3.96 -6.43 4.16
N HIS A 58 -3.24 -6.86 5.21
CA HIS A 58 -3.04 -8.29 5.49
C HIS A 58 -4.35 -9.06 5.67
N TRP A 59 -5.33 -8.49 6.37
CA TRP A 59 -6.59 -9.17 6.64
C TRP A 59 -7.45 -9.28 5.39
N MET A 60 -7.59 -8.17 4.64
CA MET A 60 -8.35 -8.15 3.40
C MET A 60 -7.71 -9.05 2.33
N TRP A 61 -6.38 -9.01 2.19
CA TRP A 61 -5.66 -9.86 1.24
C TRP A 61 -5.90 -11.35 1.48
N GLU A 62 -5.86 -11.78 2.75
CA GLU A 62 -6.12 -13.17 3.08
C GLU A 62 -7.56 -13.56 2.76
N ILE A 63 -8.55 -12.71 3.08
CA ILE A 63 -9.94 -12.97 2.70
C ILE A 63 -10.09 -13.12 1.18
N LEU A 64 -9.46 -12.24 0.39
CA LEU A 64 -9.51 -12.31 -1.06
C LEU A 64 -8.91 -13.63 -1.58
N ARG A 65 -7.81 -14.11 -0.98
CA ARG A 65 -7.22 -15.42 -1.33
C ARG A 65 -8.16 -16.58 -1.04
N LEU A 66 -8.76 -16.60 0.15
CA LEU A 66 -9.70 -17.65 0.53
C LEU A 66 -10.94 -17.66 -0.39
N LEU A 67 -11.46 -16.47 -0.72
CA LEU A 67 -12.58 -16.32 -1.66
C LEU A 67 -12.22 -16.78 -3.06
N GLN A 68 -11.03 -16.43 -3.56
CA GLN A 68 -10.56 -16.82 -4.89
C GLN A 68 -10.34 -18.33 -5.00
N ALA A 69 -9.82 -18.97 -3.95
CA ALA A 69 -9.65 -20.42 -3.89
C ALA A 69 -10.95 -21.19 -3.63
N GLY A 70 -11.98 -20.52 -3.08
CA GLY A 70 -13.24 -21.15 -2.69
C GLY A 70 -13.10 -22.10 -1.49
N THR A 71 -12.05 -21.94 -0.68
CA THR A 71 -11.77 -22.79 0.48
C THR A 71 -11.06 -22.00 1.59
N THR A 72 -11.22 -22.44 2.84
CA THR A 72 -10.47 -21.94 4.00
C THR A 72 -9.21 -22.76 4.30
N ASP A 73 -8.98 -23.82 3.53
CA ASP A 73 -7.84 -24.74 3.68
C ASP A 73 -6.76 -24.38 2.64
N LEU A 74 -5.98 -23.35 2.94
CA LEU A 74 -4.85 -22.89 2.13
C LEU A 74 -3.56 -22.88 2.95
N GLU A 75 -2.44 -23.05 2.25
CA GLU A 75 -1.13 -22.83 2.86
C GLU A 75 -0.94 -21.36 3.26
N VAL A 76 -0.28 -21.18 4.39
CA VAL A 76 0.14 -19.87 4.89
C VAL A 76 1.20 -19.32 3.95
N VAL A 77 0.92 -18.15 3.39
CA VAL A 77 1.82 -17.42 2.49
C VAL A 77 1.95 -16.00 3.02
N ASP A 78 3.16 -15.46 2.97
CA ASP A 78 3.41 -14.07 3.35
C ASP A 78 2.76 -13.13 2.33
N LYS A 79 1.93 -12.21 2.80
CA LYS A 79 1.24 -11.20 1.97
C LYS A 79 2.22 -10.36 1.14
N GLU A 80 3.43 -10.18 1.66
CA GLU A 80 4.55 -9.53 1.01
C GLU A 80 5.03 -10.24 -0.27
N SER A 81 4.81 -11.56 -0.44
CA SER A 81 5.17 -12.27 -1.69
C SER A 81 4.31 -11.89 -2.89
N CYS A 82 3.19 -11.20 -2.66
CA CYS A 82 2.30 -10.68 -3.70
C CYS A 82 2.17 -9.15 -3.65
N MET A 83 3.04 -8.49 -2.90
CA MET A 83 3.08 -7.04 -2.77
C MET A 83 3.96 -6.45 -3.86
N MET A 84 3.38 -5.69 -4.78
CA MET A 84 4.03 -5.35 -6.04
C MET A 84 5.30 -4.54 -5.84
N GLU A 85 5.32 -3.67 -4.84
CA GLU A 85 6.47 -2.81 -4.54
C GLU A 85 7.63 -3.51 -3.81
N TYR A 86 7.42 -4.75 -3.34
CA TYR A 86 8.42 -5.58 -2.65
C TYR A 86 9.03 -6.65 -3.57
N ASN A 87 8.49 -6.84 -4.77
CA ASN A 87 8.88 -7.93 -5.67
C ASN A 87 9.20 -7.38 -7.06
N THR A 88 10.26 -7.88 -7.69
CA THR A 88 10.58 -7.53 -9.09
C THR A 88 9.43 -7.91 -10.02
N VAL A 89 9.43 -7.35 -11.23
CA VAL A 89 8.43 -7.69 -12.26
C VAL A 89 8.44 -9.20 -12.54
N GLU A 90 9.64 -9.80 -12.65
CA GLU A 90 9.79 -11.23 -12.89
C GLU A 90 9.22 -12.07 -11.75
N GLN A 91 9.35 -11.63 -10.50
CA GLN A 91 8.79 -12.32 -9.35
C GLN A 91 7.25 -12.29 -9.38
N ILE A 92 6.67 -11.12 -9.70
CA ILE A 92 5.21 -10.97 -9.85
C ILE A 92 4.67 -11.79 -11.03
N ASP A 93 5.42 -11.85 -12.13
CA ASP A 93 5.04 -12.64 -13.32
C ASP A 93 5.20 -14.14 -13.12
N ALA A 94 6.13 -14.58 -12.26
CA ALA A 94 6.28 -15.99 -11.92
C ALA A 94 5.12 -16.53 -11.05
N LEU A 95 4.29 -15.67 -10.45
CA LEU A 95 3.15 -16.11 -9.64
C LEU A 95 2.10 -16.84 -10.49
N PRO A 96 1.55 -17.96 -10.01
CA PRO A 96 0.50 -18.69 -10.72
C PRO A 96 -0.80 -17.86 -10.77
N SER A 97 -1.55 -17.98 -11.87
CA SER A 97 -2.89 -17.43 -11.97
C SER A 97 -3.93 -18.31 -11.27
N PRO A 98 -5.03 -17.72 -10.77
CA PRO A 98 -5.28 -16.27 -10.71
C PRO A 98 -4.56 -15.61 -9.51
N ARG A 99 -4.13 -14.34 -9.63
CA ARG A 99 -3.31 -13.66 -8.59
C ARG A 99 -4.16 -12.73 -7.71
N VAL A 100 -3.91 -12.72 -6.40
CA VAL A 100 -4.30 -11.60 -5.51
C VAL A 100 -3.09 -10.73 -5.25
N LEU A 101 -2.95 -9.65 -6.02
CA LEU A 101 -1.88 -8.69 -5.89
C LEU A 101 -2.27 -7.58 -4.92
N ASN A 102 -1.30 -6.90 -4.33
CA ASN A 102 -1.57 -5.75 -3.47
C ASN A 102 -0.47 -4.67 -3.57
N ASN A 103 -0.84 -3.43 -3.24
CA ASN A 103 0.11 -2.33 -3.10
C ASN A 103 -0.39 -1.18 -2.22
N HIS A 104 0.52 -0.28 -1.87
CA HIS A 104 0.29 0.98 -1.14
C HIS A 104 0.47 2.23 -2.01
N MET A 105 0.45 2.08 -3.34
CA MET A 105 0.72 3.17 -4.28
C MET A 105 -0.44 4.17 -4.39
N HIS A 106 -0.08 5.44 -4.58
CA HIS A 106 -1.01 6.49 -5.01
C HIS A 106 -1.61 6.15 -6.38
N TRP A 107 -2.74 6.77 -6.72
CA TRP A 107 -3.48 6.45 -7.95
C TRP A 107 -2.63 6.60 -9.21
N ASP A 108 -1.82 7.65 -9.27
CA ASP A 108 -0.96 7.96 -10.42
C ASP A 108 0.25 7.02 -10.57
N MET A 109 0.52 6.18 -9.57
CA MET A 109 1.59 5.17 -9.61
C MET A 109 1.06 3.74 -9.83
N GLN A 110 -0.27 3.56 -9.95
CA GLN A 110 -0.84 2.24 -10.24
C GLN A 110 -0.42 1.70 -11.63
N PRO A 111 -0.39 0.37 -11.82
CA PRO A 111 -0.24 -0.23 -13.14
C PRO A 111 -1.29 0.31 -14.11
N ARG A 112 -0.87 0.67 -15.34
CA ARG A 112 -1.80 1.23 -16.36
C ARG A 112 -2.94 0.25 -16.69
N ASP A 113 -2.62 -1.03 -16.67
CA ASP A 113 -3.56 -2.12 -16.92
C ASP A 113 -4.77 -2.13 -15.98
N LEU A 114 -4.67 -1.54 -14.77
CA LEU A 114 -5.82 -1.38 -13.88
C LEU A 114 -6.98 -0.70 -14.62
N VAL A 115 -6.66 0.34 -15.41
CA VAL A 115 -7.62 1.08 -16.24
C VAL A 115 -7.82 0.39 -17.58
N ASP A 116 -6.73 0.08 -18.30
CA ASP A 116 -6.81 -0.39 -19.69
C ASP A 116 -7.50 -1.76 -19.82
N LYS A 117 -7.26 -2.66 -18.86
CA LYS A 117 -7.86 -4.01 -18.81
C LYS A 117 -9.02 -4.12 -17.82
N LYS A 118 -9.36 -3.03 -17.12
CA LYS A 118 -10.43 -2.98 -16.10
C LYS A 118 -10.28 -4.07 -15.04
N ILE A 119 -9.09 -4.18 -14.46
CA ILE A 119 -8.78 -5.20 -13.45
C ILE A 119 -9.66 -5.01 -12.22
N LYS A 120 -10.16 -6.12 -11.67
CA LYS A 120 -10.94 -6.11 -10.42
C LYS A 120 -10.09 -5.51 -9.31
N THR A 121 -10.57 -4.43 -8.71
CA THR A 121 -9.82 -3.69 -7.71
C THR A 121 -10.62 -3.61 -6.41
N VAL A 122 -9.95 -3.84 -5.30
CA VAL A 122 -10.45 -3.62 -3.96
C VAL A 122 -9.70 -2.44 -3.38
N PHE A 123 -10.38 -1.29 -3.26
CA PHE A 123 -9.87 -0.16 -2.52
C PHE A 123 -10.30 -0.28 -1.07
N PHE A 124 -9.33 -0.40 -0.16
CA PHE A 124 -9.59 -0.68 1.25
C PHE A 124 -9.00 0.39 2.15
N TYR A 125 -9.85 1.03 2.97
CA TYR A 125 -9.44 2.12 3.83
C TYR A 125 -9.82 1.88 5.30
N ARG A 126 -9.29 2.72 6.16
CA ARG A 126 -9.50 2.69 7.60
C ARG A 126 -9.53 4.11 8.13
N ASN A 127 -10.20 4.34 9.27
CA ASN A 127 -10.16 5.63 9.94
C ASN A 127 -8.71 6.12 10.16
N PRO A 128 -8.32 7.32 9.68
CA PRO A 128 -6.96 7.82 9.82
C PRO A 128 -6.44 7.93 11.26
N LYS A 129 -7.33 8.05 12.25
CA LYS A 129 -6.96 8.06 13.68
C LYS A 129 -6.38 6.72 14.11
N ASP A 130 -7.01 5.63 13.68
CA ASP A 130 -6.55 4.28 13.99
C ASP A 130 -5.33 3.88 13.17
N VAL A 131 -5.26 4.34 11.91
CA VAL A 131 -4.05 4.25 11.09
C VAL A 131 -2.87 4.90 11.81
N ALA A 132 -3.05 6.10 12.38
CA ALA A 132 -1.97 6.81 13.06
C ALA A 132 -1.36 6.00 14.22
N VAL A 133 -2.20 5.39 15.05
CA VAL A 133 -1.73 4.55 16.17
C VAL A 133 -1.01 3.30 15.66
N SER A 134 -1.59 2.61 14.68
CA SER A 134 -0.99 1.39 14.12
C SER A 134 0.36 1.69 13.45
N PHE A 135 0.42 2.80 12.72
CA PHE A 135 1.59 3.16 11.93
C PHE A 135 2.73 3.71 12.78
N PHE A 136 2.43 4.47 13.84
CA PHE A 136 3.40 4.83 14.87
C PHE A 136 4.10 3.58 15.44
N ASN A 137 3.32 2.59 15.84
CA ASN A 137 3.85 1.36 16.41
C ASN A 137 4.69 0.56 15.39
N HIS A 138 4.29 0.55 14.12
CA HIS A 138 5.06 -0.08 13.05
C HIS A 138 6.43 0.59 12.89
N HIS A 139 6.46 1.91 12.71
CA HIS A 139 7.70 2.70 12.57
C HIS A 139 8.63 2.64 13.78
N ARG A 140 8.09 2.50 15.00
CA ARG A 140 8.88 2.32 16.22
C ARG A 140 9.50 0.93 16.33
N LYS A 141 8.86 -0.09 15.77
CA LYS A 141 9.31 -1.49 15.83
C LYS A 141 10.28 -1.84 14.71
N PHE A 142 10.05 -1.29 13.53
CA PHE A 142 10.82 -1.63 12.34
C PHE A 142 12.06 -0.73 12.26
N LYS A 143 13.24 -1.32 12.49
CA LYS A 143 14.49 -0.59 12.77
C LYS A 143 14.95 0.27 11.59
N ASP A 144 14.56 -0.09 10.39
CA ASP A 144 15.04 0.55 9.16
C ASP A 144 14.52 1.98 8.99
N TYR A 145 13.43 2.34 9.67
CA TYR A 145 12.94 3.73 9.73
C TYR A 145 13.73 4.60 10.72
N ASP A 146 14.53 4.01 11.61
CA ASP A 146 15.25 4.64 12.74
C ASP A 146 14.42 5.67 13.55
N TYR A 147 13.11 5.47 13.67
CA TYR A 147 12.25 6.44 14.32
C TYR A 147 12.28 6.33 15.86
N LYS A 148 12.64 7.43 16.52
CA LYS A 148 12.78 7.51 17.99
C LYS A 148 11.84 8.50 18.69
N GLY A 149 10.97 9.17 17.93
CA GLY A 149 10.07 10.18 18.46
C GLY A 149 8.87 9.63 19.24
N THR A 150 8.06 10.56 19.75
CA THR A 150 6.85 10.26 20.53
C THR A 150 5.59 10.21 19.64
N PHE A 151 4.52 9.61 20.14
CA PHE A 151 3.25 9.57 19.40
C PHE A 151 2.68 10.98 19.10
N ASN A 152 2.84 11.94 20.03
CA ASN A 152 2.37 13.31 19.82
C ASN A 152 3.07 13.97 18.61
N ASN A 153 4.39 13.81 18.51
CA ASN A 153 5.17 14.32 17.38
C ASN A 153 4.80 13.57 16.08
N TYR A 154 4.59 12.26 16.19
CA TYR A 154 4.20 11.41 15.06
C TYR A 154 2.88 11.84 14.42
N LEU A 155 1.88 12.29 15.19
CA LEU A 155 0.61 12.75 14.63
C LEU A 155 0.80 13.90 13.64
N GLN A 156 1.61 14.91 14.00
CA GLN A 156 1.90 16.02 13.12
C GLN A 156 2.68 15.57 11.89
N ARG A 157 3.69 14.71 12.09
CA ARG A 157 4.48 14.10 11.01
C ARG A 157 3.60 13.37 9.98
N LEU A 158 2.65 12.55 10.45
CA LEU A 158 1.72 11.80 9.59
C LEU A 158 0.83 12.74 8.77
N VAL A 159 0.24 13.75 9.42
CA VAL A 159 -0.62 14.74 8.73
C VAL A 159 0.18 15.49 7.66
N GLN A 160 1.42 15.88 7.97
CA GLN A 160 2.35 16.57 7.05
C GLN A 160 2.91 15.65 5.94
N GLY A 161 2.64 14.34 5.97
CA GLY A 161 3.17 13.40 4.99
C GLY A 161 4.69 13.20 5.08
N LYS A 162 5.26 13.36 6.29
CA LYS A 162 6.67 13.11 6.59
C LYS A 162 6.89 11.63 7.03
N VAL A 163 6.20 10.71 6.39
CA VAL A 163 6.29 9.24 6.56
C VAL A 163 6.35 8.55 5.19
N ASP A 164 6.58 7.24 5.13
CA ASP A 164 6.43 6.49 3.88
C ASP A 164 4.98 6.54 3.38
N ASN A 165 4.81 6.56 2.05
CA ASN A 165 3.54 6.72 1.34
C ASN A 165 2.80 8.05 1.60
N GLY A 166 3.44 9.00 2.31
CA GLY A 166 2.96 10.37 2.44
C GLY A 166 1.80 10.53 3.44
N SER A 167 0.91 11.48 3.17
CA SER A 167 -0.21 11.78 4.07
C SER A 167 -1.40 10.87 3.76
N PRO A 168 -2.04 10.21 4.75
CA PRO A 168 -3.23 9.40 4.50
C PRO A 168 -4.36 10.22 3.89
N PHE A 169 -4.46 11.51 4.20
CA PHE A 169 -5.46 12.40 3.62
C PHE A 169 -5.23 12.67 2.13
N ARG A 170 -3.96 12.75 1.69
CA ARG A 170 -3.64 12.84 0.26
C ARG A 170 -4.04 11.55 -0.45
N TYR A 171 -3.59 10.41 0.08
CA TYR A 171 -3.88 9.09 -0.48
C TYR A 171 -5.39 8.85 -0.66
N LEU A 172 -6.18 9.07 0.40
CA LEU A 172 -7.62 8.86 0.37
C LEU A 172 -8.32 9.77 -0.65
N ARG A 173 -7.94 11.05 -0.73
CA ARG A 173 -8.53 11.97 -1.72
C ARG A 173 -8.19 11.59 -3.15
N GLU A 174 -6.95 11.21 -3.42
CA GLU A 174 -6.54 10.83 -4.78
C GLU A 174 -7.29 9.60 -5.27
N TRP A 175 -7.48 8.61 -4.39
CA TRP A 175 -8.30 7.44 -4.67
C TRP A 175 -9.79 7.75 -4.80
N GLU A 176 -10.35 8.59 -3.93
CA GLU A 176 -11.74 9.06 -4.04
C GLU A 176 -11.98 9.76 -5.38
N ASP A 177 -11.12 10.72 -5.75
CA ASP A 177 -11.20 11.45 -7.01
C ASP A 177 -11.10 10.50 -8.22
N ALA A 178 -10.24 9.48 -8.14
CA ALA A 178 -10.09 8.48 -9.19
C ALA A 178 -11.35 7.63 -9.35
N ILE A 179 -11.90 7.12 -8.25
CA ILE A 179 -13.13 6.33 -8.25
C ILE A 179 -14.30 7.14 -8.84
N LEU A 180 -14.40 8.42 -8.48
CA LEU A 180 -15.44 9.32 -9.02
C LEU A 180 -15.24 9.64 -10.51
N ARG A 181 -13.99 9.75 -10.98
CA ARG A 181 -13.66 10.03 -12.39
C ARG A 181 -13.78 8.80 -13.30
N HIS A 182 -13.71 7.61 -12.73
CA HIS A 182 -13.70 6.34 -13.45
C HIS A 182 -14.81 5.38 -12.99
N PRO A 183 -16.10 5.79 -13.09
CA PRO A 183 -17.23 4.98 -12.62
C PRO A 183 -17.39 3.65 -13.39
N GLU A 184 -16.73 3.50 -14.54
CA GLU A 184 -16.70 2.28 -15.35
C GLU A 184 -15.77 1.18 -14.83
N LEU A 185 -14.88 1.49 -13.89
CA LEU A 185 -13.92 0.53 -13.35
C LEU A 185 -14.57 -0.36 -12.28
N PRO A 186 -14.24 -1.66 -12.23
CA PRO A 186 -14.79 -2.58 -11.24
C PRO A 186 -14.04 -2.45 -9.91
N ILE A 187 -14.28 -1.32 -9.21
CA ILE A 187 -13.68 -1.01 -7.92
C ILE A 187 -14.70 -1.30 -6.81
N PHE A 188 -14.39 -2.26 -5.95
CA PHE A 188 -15.07 -2.45 -4.68
C PHE A 188 -14.40 -1.55 -3.62
N VAL A 189 -15.20 -0.74 -2.93
CA VAL A 189 -14.73 0.12 -1.84
C VAL A 189 -15.13 -0.53 -0.51
N GLY A 190 -14.14 -0.90 0.29
CA GLY A 190 -14.34 -1.49 1.61
C GLY A 190 -13.67 -0.68 2.73
N CYS A 191 -14.21 -0.82 3.93
CA CYS A 191 -13.75 -0.14 5.13
C CYS A 191 -13.38 -1.16 6.21
N TYR A 192 -12.29 -0.93 6.95
CA TYR A 192 -11.85 -1.80 8.05
C TYR A 192 -12.88 -1.92 9.16
N GLU A 193 -13.53 -0.81 9.48
CA GLU A 193 -14.52 -0.72 10.54
C GLU A 193 -15.74 -1.62 10.24
N ASP A 194 -16.22 -1.64 9.00
CA ASP A 194 -17.37 -2.46 8.59
C ASP A 194 -17.09 -3.98 8.69
N MET A 195 -15.82 -4.40 8.64
CA MET A 195 -15.46 -5.81 8.81
C MET A 195 -15.37 -6.24 10.27
N LYS A 196 -15.29 -5.27 11.20
CA LYS A 196 -15.20 -5.53 12.64
C LYS A 196 -16.56 -5.68 13.31
N GLU A 197 -17.61 -5.19 12.67
CA GLU A 197 -19.01 -5.28 13.12
C GLU A 197 -19.64 -6.63 12.77
#